data_AF-A0A401IVE0-F1
#
_entry.id   AF-A0A401IVE0-F1
#
_cell.length_a   1.000
_cell.length_b   1.000
_cell.length_c   1.000
_cell.angle_alpha   90.00
_cell.angle_beta   90.00
_cell.angle_gamma   90.00
#
_symmetry.space_group_name_H-M   'P 1'
#
loop_
_entity.id
_entity.type
_entity.pdbx_description
1 polymer ?
#
loop_
_entity_poly.entity_id
_entity_poly.type
_entity_poly.pdbx_seq_one_letter_code
_entity_poly.pdbx_strand_id
1 'polypeptide(L)'
;MILLGITALTLDFLPNNDQSSPEPARTEKSDNSSLSSSSSSLSSVSRSQNGSRQANSSASSQANENTSQAGLANLSYQGQQVITVNENQPLFSKAELSLAQGSWQRYGNLDRLNRVSQADALLNQDLMPQAERERLYVQPTGWHNKKVNGTWLYNRSHLIDYQLTGQNNNLRNLMTGTRSLNDPGMTTYENQISRYLHQSPSHYVRYSVTPIFPR
;
A
#
# COMPACT_ATOMS: atom_id res chain seq x y z
N MET A 1 14.75 -9.24 -11.53
CA MET A 1 13.38 -8.73 -11.41
C MET A 1 13.26 -8.14 -10.02
N ILE A 2 13.01 -6.84 -9.90
CA ILE A 2 12.83 -6.19 -8.60
C ILE A 2 11.35 -6.27 -8.29
N LEU A 3 10.99 -6.99 -7.24
CA LEU A 3 9.63 -7.01 -6.72
C LEU A 3 9.51 -5.83 -5.76
N LEU A 4 8.52 -4.95 -5.97
CA LEU A 4 8.20 -3.88 -5.05
C LEU A 4 6.84 -4.19 -4.45
N GLY A 5 6.83 -4.43 -3.13
CA GLY A 5 5.60 -4.33 -2.36
C GLY A 5 5.30 -2.86 -2.15
N ILE A 6 4.33 -2.32 -2.90
CA ILE A 6 3.73 -1.03 -2.57
C ILE A 6 2.61 -1.33 -1.58
N THR A 7 2.84 -1.07 -0.31
CA THR A 7 1.78 -1.11 0.70
C THR A 7 1.32 0.31 0.97
N ALA A 8 0.06 0.60 0.61
CA ALA A 8 -0.61 1.85 0.90
C ALA A 8 -1.93 1.53 1.62
N LEU A 9 -2.14 2.09 2.81
CA LEU A 9 -3.43 2.05 3.49
C LEU A 9 -4.00 3.48 3.56
N THR A 10 -5.21 3.66 3.04
CA THR A 10 -6.00 4.88 3.24
C THR A 10 -6.66 4.79 4.62
N LEU A 11 -6.47 5.83 5.45
CA LEU A 11 -6.99 5.80 6.83
C LEU A 11 -8.49 6.12 6.93
N ASP A 12 -9.14 6.55 5.85
CA ASP A 12 -10.59 6.84 5.85
C ASP A 12 -11.46 5.59 5.68
N PHE A 13 -10.87 4.42 5.42
CA PHE A 13 -11.57 3.14 5.34
C PHE A 13 -11.18 2.22 6.51
N LEU A 14 -11.60 2.59 7.72
CA LEU A 14 -11.90 1.58 8.74
C LEU A 14 -13.36 1.16 8.51
N PRO A 15 -13.65 -0.04 7.97
CA PRO A 15 -15.02 -0.47 7.78
C PRO A 15 -15.70 -0.61 9.14
N ASN A 16 -16.71 0.22 9.39
CA ASN A 16 -17.78 -0.18 10.27
C ASN A 16 -18.36 -1.48 9.72
N ASN A 17 -18.47 -2.47 10.60
CA ASN A 17 -18.95 -3.80 10.30
C ASN A 17 -20.41 -3.72 9.85
N ASP A 18 -20.63 -3.57 8.54
CA ASP A 18 -21.93 -3.75 7.93
C ASP A 18 -21.77 -4.54 6.63
N GLN A 19 -22.41 -5.71 6.61
CA GLN A 19 -22.39 -6.67 5.52
C GLN A 19 -23.32 -6.20 4.42
N SER A 20 -22.79 -5.77 3.27
CA SER A 20 -23.52 -5.95 1.99
C SER A 20 -22.60 -5.80 0.77
N SER A 21 -22.57 -6.87 -0.01
CA SER A 21 -21.95 -6.97 -1.33
C SER A 21 -22.72 -6.16 -2.38
N PRO A 22 -22.08 -5.59 -3.41
CA PRO A 22 -22.80 -5.10 -4.58
C PRO A 22 -22.86 -6.17 -5.69
N GLU A 23 -24.06 -6.57 -6.09
CA GLU A 23 -24.33 -7.23 -7.37
C GLU A 23 -25.10 -6.28 -8.33
N PRO A 24 -25.07 -6.52 -9.66
CA PRO A 24 -25.19 -5.49 -10.67
C PRO A 24 -26.62 -5.10 -11.07
N ALA A 25 -26.73 -3.92 -11.69
CA ALA A 25 -27.97 -3.30 -12.14
C ALA A 25 -28.65 -4.03 -13.33
N ARG A 26 -29.98 -4.15 -13.28
CA ARG A 26 -30.91 -4.05 -14.43
C ARG A 26 -32.39 -3.87 -14.01
N THR A 27 -32.96 -2.74 -14.45
CA THR A 27 -34.29 -2.42 -15.02
C THR A 27 -35.62 -3.10 -14.60
N GLU A 28 -36.54 -2.24 -14.10
CA GLU A 28 -38.02 -2.11 -14.17
C GLU A 28 -39.08 -3.18 -13.75
N LYS A 29 -40.04 -2.65 -12.94
CA LYS A 29 -41.52 -2.85 -12.80
C LYS A 29 -42.13 -4.23 -12.50
N SER A 30 -42.83 -4.37 -11.36
CA SER A 30 -44.30 -4.17 -11.18
C SER A 30 -44.86 -4.92 -9.95
N ASP A 31 -45.78 -4.27 -9.24
CA ASP A 31 -46.96 -4.76 -8.49
C ASP A 31 -46.89 -5.72 -7.27
N ASN A 32 -47.03 -5.09 -6.09
CA ASN A 32 -48.12 -5.20 -5.08
C ASN A 32 -48.53 -6.52 -4.39
N SER A 33 -49.06 -6.33 -3.16
CA SER A 33 -49.73 -7.26 -2.22
C SER A 33 -48.83 -8.15 -1.34
N SER A 34 -49.14 -8.51 -0.10
CA SER A 34 -49.93 -7.99 1.03
C SER A 34 -49.71 -8.99 2.20
N LEU A 35 -50.08 -8.59 3.43
CA LEU A 35 -50.40 -9.43 4.61
C LEU A 35 -49.20 -10.06 5.35
N SER A 36 -48.82 -9.58 6.56
CA SER A 36 -49.42 -9.86 7.89
C SER A 36 -49.34 -11.36 8.25
N SER A 37 -48.87 -11.83 9.40
CA SER A 37 -48.76 -11.25 10.74
C SER A 37 -48.09 -12.25 11.69
N SER A 38 -47.69 -11.74 12.86
CA SER A 38 -47.85 -12.33 14.20
C SER A 38 -46.99 -13.53 14.64
N SER A 39 -46.12 -13.27 15.64
CA SER A 39 -46.17 -13.87 16.99
C SER A 39 -45.05 -13.25 17.85
N SER A 40 -45.37 -12.33 18.77
CA SER A 40 -45.59 -12.55 20.22
C SER A 40 -44.29 -12.92 20.98
N SER A 41 -43.65 -11.94 21.63
CA SER A 41 -43.73 -11.65 23.09
C SER A 41 -42.86 -12.59 23.94
N LEU A 42 -41.74 -12.14 24.50
CA LEU A 42 -41.55 -11.50 25.82
C LEU A 42 -40.87 -12.42 26.84
N SER A 43 -39.61 -12.08 27.13
CA SER A 43 -38.94 -12.04 28.44
C SER A 43 -39.01 -13.22 29.41
N SER A 44 -37.84 -13.75 29.79
CA SER A 44 -37.50 -13.87 31.21
C SER A 44 -35.99 -13.72 31.45
N VAL A 45 -35.72 -13.03 32.55
CA VAL A 45 -34.44 -12.56 33.06
C VAL A 45 -33.72 -13.70 33.79
N SER A 46 -32.40 -13.79 33.66
CA SER A 46 -31.55 -14.41 34.68
C SER A 46 -30.23 -13.64 34.79
N ARG A 47 -30.00 -13.10 35.99
CA ARG A 47 -28.88 -12.26 36.39
C ARG A 47 -27.74 -13.15 36.90
N SER A 48 -26.54 -12.89 36.39
CA SER A 48 -25.25 -12.82 37.10
C SER A 48 -24.73 -14.03 37.87
N GLN A 49 -23.58 -14.59 37.48
CA GLN A 49 -22.27 -14.19 38.03
C GLN A 49 -21.10 -15.07 37.53
N ASN A 50 -20.00 -14.36 37.24
CA ASN A 50 -18.58 -14.70 37.41
C ASN A 50 -17.91 -15.83 36.59
N GLY A 51 -16.82 -15.45 35.92
CA GLY A 51 -15.89 -16.37 35.26
C GLY A 51 -14.84 -15.64 34.43
N SER A 52 -13.96 -14.89 35.10
CA SER A 52 -12.74 -14.34 34.48
C SER A 52 -11.88 -15.48 33.92
N ARG A 53 -11.87 -15.62 32.59
CA ARG A 53 -10.86 -16.42 31.88
C ARG A 53 -10.14 -15.52 30.90
N GLN A 54 -8.99 -15.05 31.37
CA GLN A 54 -7.95 -14.38 30.61
C GLN A 54 -7.38 -15.40 29.62
N ALA A 55 -7.97 -15.46 28.42
CA ALA A 55 -7.45 -16.27 27.32
C ALA A 55 -6.27 -15.52 26.71
N ASN A 56 -5.08 -15.86 27.18
CA ASN A 56 -3.82 -15.50 26.54
C ASN A 56 -3.70 -16.30 25.23
N SER A 57 -4.38 -15.82 24.18
CA SER A 57 -4.18 -16.34 22.82
C SER A 57 -2.94 -15.69 22.24
N SER A 58 -1.80 -16.31 22.50
CA SER A 58 -0.59 -16.15 21.70
C SER A 58 -0.93 -16.55 20.27
N ALA A 59 -1.43 -15.58 19.49
CA ALA A 59 -1.65 -15.74 18.06
C ALA A 59 -0.27 -15.83 17.41
N SER A 60 0.24 -17.05 17.29
CA SER A 60 1.31 -17.35 16.36
C SER A 60 0.77 -17.12 14.95
N SER A 61 0.99 -15.91 14.42
CA SER A 61 0.83 -15.63 13.01
C SER A 61 1.86 -16.47 12.26
N GLN A 62 1.45 -17.64 11.76
CA GLN A 62 2.19 -18.35 10.73
C GLN A 62 2.16 -17.46 9.49
N ALA A 63 3.18 -16.61 9.35
CA ALA A 63 3.43 -15.90 8.11
C ALA A 63 3.66 -16.95 7.03
N ASN A 64 2.84 -16.90 5.98
CA ASN A 64 3.01 -17.73 4.79
C ASN A 64 4.44 -17.50 4.28
N GLU A 65 5.30 -18.53 4.23
CA GLU A 65 6.72 -18.40 3.83
C GLU A 65 6.90 -17.62 2.51
N ASN A 66 5.90 -17.73 1.61
CA ASN A 66 5.81 -17.05 0.32
C ASN A 66 5.64 -15.52 0.38
N THR A 67 5.22 -14.95 1.51
CA THR A 67 5.10 -13.48 1.68
C THR A 67 6.26 -12.87 2.48
N SER A 68 7.17 -13.70 2.99
CA SER A 68 8.40 -13.21 3.61
C SER A 68 9.30 -12.54 2.56
N GLN A 69 10.12 -11.56 2.95
CA GLN A 69 11.08 -10.93 2.03
C GLN A 69 12.01 -11.97 1.35
N ALA A 70 12.40 -13.02 2.07
CA ALA A 70 13.20 -14.11 1.51
C ALA A 70 12.42 -14.93 0.47
N GLY A 71 11.15 -15.23 0.75
CA GLY A 71 10.25 -15.90 -0.20
C GLY A 71 10.06 -15.06 -1.47
N LEU A 72 9.76 -13.76 -1.31
CA LEU A 72 9.59 -12.82 -2.42
C LEU A 72 10.85 -12.69 -3.28
N ALA A 73 12.03 -12.72 -2.66
CA ALA A 73 13.32 -12.64 -3.36
C ALA A 73 13.60 -13.87 -4.23
N ASN A 74 12.98 -15.01 -3.93
CA ASN A 74 13.15 -16.28 -4.66
C ASN A 74 12.12 -16.47 -5.78
N LEU A 75 11.18 -15.53 -5.96
CA LEU A 75 10.18 -15.63 -7.01
C LEU A 75 10.80 -15.43 -8.40
N SER A 76 10.37 -16.25 -9.34
CA SER A 76 10.68 -16.12 -10.76
C SER A 76 9.52 -15.45 -11.51
N TYR A 77 9.82 -14.73 -12.59
CA TYR A 77 8.79 -14.11 -13.42
C TYR A 77 7.92 -15.17 -14.10
N GLN A 78 6.61 -15.12 -13.87
CA GLN A 78 5.63 -16.05 -14.46
C GLN A 78 4.69 -15.34 -15.46
N GLY A 79 5.15 -14.25 -16.09
CA GLY A 79 4.31 -13.44 -16.99
C GLY A 79 3.44 -12.41 -16.29
N GLN A 80 3.48 -12.33 -14.95
CA GLN A 80 2.80 -11.32 -14.14
C GLN A 80 3.79 -10.31 -13.58
N GLN A 81 3.58 -9.02 -13.87
CA GLN A 81 4.46 -7.93 -13.43
C GLN A 81 4.24 -7.55 -11.96
N VAL A 82 3.01 -7.70 -11.46
CA VAL A 82 2.62 -7.37 -10.09
C VAL A 82 1.99 -8.59 -9.47
N ILE A 83 2.31 -8.84 -8.20
CA ILE A 83 1.65 -9.85 -7.38
C ILE A 83 1.03 -9.16 -6.16
N THR A 84 -0.14 -9.64 -5.75
CA THR A 84 -0.77 -9.23 -4.51
C THR A 84 -0.11 -9.96 -3.35
N VAL A 85 0.27 -9.24 -2.31
CA VAL A 85 0.81 -9.81 -1.07
C VAL A 85 -0.19 -9.63 0.06
N ASN A 86 -0.16 -10.55 1.02
CA ASN A 86 -0.98 -10.51 2.23
C ASN A 86 -2.47 -10.22 1.97
N GLU A 87 -3.05 -10.85 0.94
CA GLU A 87 -4.47 -10.67 0.58
C GLU A 87 -4.88 -9.19 0.36
N ASN A 88 -3.91 -8.37 -0.10
CA ASN A 88 -4.08 -6.93 -0.28
C ASN A 88 -4.36 -6.16 1.03
N GLN A 89 -3.98 -6.71 2.18
CA GLN A 89 -4.10 -6.08 3.49
C GLN A 89 -2.73 -5.56 3.97
N PRO A 90 -2.54 -4.25 4.16
CA PRO A 90 -1.32 -3.73 4.75
C PRO A 90 -1.18 -4.13 6.23
N LEU A 91 0.06 -4.40 6.68
CA LEU A 91 0.36 -4.87 8.04
C LEU A 91 0.81 -3.76 9.00
N PHE A 92 0.38 -2.52 8.77
CA PHE A 92 0.79 -1.38 9.60
C PHE A 92 0.24 -1.50 11.02
N SER A 93 1.08 -1.20 12.01
CA SER A 93 0.64 -1.10 13.40
C SER A 93 -0.22 0.14 13.63
N LYS A 94 -1.02 0.15 14.71
CA LYS A 94 -1.81 1.33 15.11
C LYS A 94 -0.93 2.57 15.35
N ALA A 95 0.30 2.37 15.82
CA ALA A 95 1.24 3.46 16.04
C ALA A 95 1.69 4.10 14.71
N GLU A 96 1.94 3.28 13.68
CA GLU A 96 2.30 3.77 12.34
C GLU A 96 1.16 4.47 11.61
N LEU A 97 -0.08 4.16 12.00
CA LEU A 97 -1.29 4.81 11.50
C LEU A 97 -1.61 6.12 12.25
N SER A 98 -0.85 6.48 13.28
CA SER A 98 -1.13 7.69 14.06
C SER A 98 -0.86 8.96 13.24
N LEU A 99 -1.84 9.87 13.22
CA LEU A 99 -1.71 11.20 12.62
C LEU A 99 -1.12 12.24 13.59
N ALA A 100 -0.77 11.85 14.82
CA ALA A 100 -0.37 12.77 15.88
C ALA A 100 0.87 13.61 15.56
N GLN A 101 1.71 13.16 14.63
CA GLN A 101 2.93 13.85 14.20
C GLN A 101 2.76 14.61 12.88
N GLY A 102 1.54 14.66 12.32
CA GLY A 102 1.31 15.16 10.97
C GLY A 102 1.99 14.31 9.91
N SER A 103 2.17 14.87 8.72
CA SER A 103 2.81 14.18 7.62
C SER A 103 4.31 14.03 7.85
N TRP A 104 4.89 12.96 7.31
CA TRP A 104 6.32 12.71 7.40
C TRP A 104 6.81 11.78 6.30
N GLN A 105 8.11 11.83 6.03
CA GLN A 105 8.81 10.94 5.11
C GLN A 105 10.16 10.52 5.70
N ARG A 106 10.54 9.25 5.53
CA ARG A 106 11.78 8.67 6.03
C ARG A 106 12.36 7.73 4.99
N TYR A 107 13.65 7.91 4.70
CA TYR A 107 14.41 7.06 3.79
C TYR A 107 15.50 6.37 4.59
N GLY A 108 15.51 5.04 4.56
CA GLY A 108 16.56 4.28 5.21
C GLY A 108 17.93 4.52 4.59
N ASN A 109 18.97 4.17 5.34
CA ASN A 109 20.34 4.29 4.85
C ASN A 109 20.58 3.31 3.70
N LEU A 110 21.46 3.70 2.78
CA LEU A 110 21.94 2.76 1.77
C LEU A 110 22.58 1.56 2.48
N ASP A 111 22.36 0.37 1.94
CA ASP A 111 22.99 -0.85 2.44
C ASP A 111 24.49 -0.89 2.11
N ARG A 112 25.18 -1.94 2.55
CA ARG A 112 26.63 -2.13 2.31
C ARG A 112 27.04 -2.21 0.83
N LEU A 113 26.08 -2.34 -0.08
CA LEU A 113 26.29 -2.35 -1.53
C LEU A 113 25.80 -1.04 -2.17
N ASN A 114 25.55 0.00 -1.37
CA ASN A 114 24.97 1.28 -1.77
C ASN A 114 23.56 1.16 -2.37
N ARG A 115 22.81 0.08 -2.07
CA ARG A 115 21.42 -0.06 -2.54
C ARG A 115 20.49 0.66 -1.59
N VAL A 116 19.43 1.24 -2.15
CA VAL A 116 18.31 1.79 -1.37
C VAL A 116 17.71 0.73 -0.45
N SER A 117 17.25 1.16 0.71
CA SER A 117 16.48 0.34 1.65
C SER A 117 15.02 0.80 1.68
N GLN A 118 14.25 0.29 2.64
CA GLN A 118 12.86 0.72 2.87
C GLN A 118 12.73 2.25 2.98
N ALA A 119 11.69 2.77 2.34
CA ALA A 119 11.22 4.14 2.46
C ALA A 119 9.79 4.14 3.03
N ASP A 120 9.54 5.01 4.00
CA ASP A 120 8.27 5.12 4.70
C ASP A 120 7.79 6.56 4.69
N ALA A 121 6.48 6.73 4.57
CA ALA A 121 5.84 8.02 4.74
C ALA A 121 4.44 7.89 5.36
N LEU A 122 4.01 8.97 5.98
CA LEU A 122 2.61 9.29 6.19
C LEU A 122 2.31 10.49 5.27
N LEU A 123 1.79 10.18 4.09
CA LEU A 123 1.61 11.13 3.00
C LEU A 123 0.40 12.02 3.25
N ASN A 124 0.53 13.29 2.90
CA ASN A 124 -0.53 14.30 2.86
C ASN A 124 -0.21 15.30 1.73
N GLN A 125 -1.19 16.13 1.36
CA GLN A 125 -1.00 17.21 0.38
C GLN A 125 0.15 18.16 0.74
N ASP A 126 0.43 18.39 2.02
CA ASP A 126 1.49 19.30 2.47
C ASP A 126 2.92 18.83 2.13
N LEU A 127 3.13 17.53 1.89
CA LEU A 127 4.41 16.98 1.38
C LEU A 127 4.55 17.09 -0.13
N MET A 128 3.44 17.33 -0.85
CA MET A 128 3.44 17.35 -2.31
C MET A 128 4.14 18.63 -2.82
N PRO A 129 5.08 18.52 -3.77
CA PRO A 129 5.86 19.67 -4.21
C PRO A 129 5.01 20.63 -5.04
N GLN A 130 5.24 21.93 -4.84
CA GLN A 130 4.74 22.98 -5.73
C GLN A 130 5.71 23.28 -6.89
N ALA A 131 6.99 22.95 -6.71
CA ALA A 131 8.03 23.16 -7.72
C ALA A 131 7.97 22.10 -8.81
N GLU A 132 8.33 22.49 -10.04
CA GLU A 132 8.53 21.53 -11.12
C GLU A 132 9.70 20.59 -10.82
N ARG A 133 9.55 19.33 -11.24
CA ARG A 133 10.61 18.33 -11.07
C ARG A 133 11.81 18.66 -11.96
N GLU A 134 12.99 18.75 -11.36
CA GLU A 134 14.21 18.92 -12.14
C GLU A 134 14.72 17.59 -12.71
N ARG A 135 15.70 17.67 -13.60
CA ARG A 135 16.34 16.48 -14.18
C ARG A 135 17.04 15.62 -13.11
N LEU A 136 16.82 14.32 -13.19
CA LEU A 136 17.54 13.33 -12.40
C LEU A 136 18.93 13.06 -12.98
N TYR A 137 19.98 13.20 -12.16
CA TYR A 137 21.37 13.00 -12.57
C TYR A 137 22.12 11.97 -11.73
N VAL A 138 21.69 11.70 -10.50
CA VAL A 138 22.35 10.69 -9.64
C VAL A 138 22.35 9.32 -10.30
N GLN A 139 23.38 8.53 -10.07
CA GLN A 139 23.48 7.17 -10.63
C GLN A 139 23.31 6.18 -9.48
N PRO A 140 22.14 5.53 -9.35
CA PRO A 140 21.93 4.52 -8.33
C PRO A 140 22.85 3.31 -8.53
N THR A 141 22.91 2.47 -7.51
CA THR A 141 23.63 1.21 -7.60
C THR A 141 23.17 0.38 -8.80
N GLY A 142 24.14 -0.18 -9.52
CA GLY A 142 23.90 -0.98 -10.73
C GLY A 142 23.51 -0.16 -11.97
N TRP A 143 23.67 1.17 -11.97
CA TRP A 143 23.31 1.99 -13.11
C TRP A 143 24.19 1.70 -14.33
N HIS A 144 23.65 0.93 -15.29
CA HIS A 144 24.24 0.68 -16.60
C HIS A 144 23.12 0.52 -17.62
N ASN A 145 22.93 1.53 -18.47
CA ASN A 145 21.74 1.64 -19.32
C ASN A 145 22.00 1.20 -20.76
N LYS A 146 20.98 0.63 -21.39
CA LYS A 146 20.98 0.20 -22.80
C LYS A 146 19.71 0.68 -23.47
N LYS A 147 19.77 0.98 -24.77
CA LYS A 147 18.57 1.18 -25.59
C LYS A 147 18.06 -0.14 -26.16
N VAL A 148 16.76 -0.36 -26.05
CA VAL A 148 16.02 -1.44 -26.70
C VAL A 148 14.91 -0.80 -27.51
N ASN A 149 14.84 -1.10 -28.81
CA ASN A 149 13.87 -0.51 -29.74
C ASN A 149 13.81 1.03 -29.66
N GLY A 150 14.99 1.68 -29.63
CA GLY A 150 15.12 3.14 -29.58
C GLY A 150 14.92 3.78 -28.20
N THR A 151 14.45 3.04 -27.19
CA THR A 151 14.13 3.58 -25.85
C THR A 151 15.07 3.04 -24.78
N TRP A 152 15.37 3.83 -23.75
CA TRP A 152 16.16 3.40 -22.60
C TRP A 152 15.47 2.29 -21.79
N LEU A 153 16.22 1.26 -21.42
CA LEU A 153 15.73 0.11 -20.67
C LEU A 153 15.50 0.43 -19.20
N TYR A 154 16.38 1.22 -18.59
CA TYR A 154 16.32 1.56 -17.17
C TYR A 154 15.97 3.03 -16.93
N ASN A 155 15.18 3.25 -15.88
CA ASN A 155 14.88 4.53 -15.29
C ASN A 155 15.58 4.66 -13.93
N ARG A 156 15.78 5.91 -13.50
CA ARG A 156 16.06 6.22 -12.09
C ARG A 156 14.70 6.22 -11.40
N SER A 157 14.34 5.09 -10.83
CA SER A 157 13.03 4.86 -10.24
C SER A 157 13.03 5.32 -8.80
N HIS A 158 12.07 6.19 -8.47
CA HIS A 158 11.80 6.63 -7.12
C HIS A 158 11.22 5.48 -6.29
N LEU A 159 11.52 5.43 -4.98
CA LEU A 159 10.79 4.56 -4.05
C LEU A 159 9.47 5.22 -3.67
N ILE A 160 9.52 6.51 -3.32
CA ILE A 160 8.35 7.36 -3.16
C ILE A 160 8.42 8.44 -4.23
N ASP A 161 7.41 8.49 -5.11
CA ASP A 161 7.42 9.39 -6.27
C ASP A 161 7.59 10.86 -5.88
N TYR A 162 8.20 11.63 -6.79
CA TYR A 162 8.39 13.07 -6.64
C TYR A 162 7.06 13.78 -6.34
N GLN A 163 5.97 13.42 -7.04
CA GLN A 163 4.66 14.07 -6.87
C GLN A 163 4.12 13.94 -5.44
N LEU A 164 4.59 12.95 -4.67
CA LEU A 164 4.11 12.68 -3.31
C LEU A 164 4.95 13.37 -2.24
N THR A 165 6.23 13.68 -2.51
CA THR A 165 7.19 14.08 -1.45
C THR A 165 8.23 15.12 -1.85
N GLY A 166 8.30 15.51 -3.13
CA GLY A 166 9.27 16.47 -3.67
C GLY A 166 10.71 15.97 -3.73
N GLN A 167 10.99 14.71 -3.39
CA GLN A 167 12.36 14.19 -3.33
C GLN A 167 12.91 13.93 -4.73
N ASN A 168 13.67 14.88 -5.26
CA ASN A 168 14.16 14.80 -6.64
C ASN A 168 15.40 13.90 -6.79
N ASN A 169 16.59 14.37 -6.42
CA ASN A 169 17.88 13.65 -6.58
C ASN A 169 18.38 12.99 -5.28
N ASN A 170 17.46 12.50 -4.43
CA ASN A 170 17.82 11.82 -3.19
C ASN A 170 18.31 10.39 -3.47
N LEU A 171 19.61 10.12 -3.25
CA LEU A 171 20.22 8.80 -3.46
C LEU A 171 19.56 7.68 -2.64
N ARG A 172 18.96 7.98 -1.48
CA ARG A 172 18.24 7.01 -0.65
C ARG A 172 16.82 6.72 -1.14
N ASN A 173 16.35 7.46 -2.15
CA ASN A 173 15.03 7.31 -2.75
C ASN A 173 15.11 6.86 -4.22
N LEU A 174 16.30 6.61 -4.77
CA LEU A 174 16.46 6.31 -6.21
C LEU A 174 17.19 4.98 -6.43
N MET A 175 16.59 4.14 -7.27
CA MET A 175 17.17 2.87 -7.70
C MET A 175 17.17 2.71 -9.22
N THR A 176 18.00 1.77 -9.69
CA THR A 176 17.95 1.32 -11.09
C THR A 176 16.72 0.42 -11.25
N GLY A 177 15.66 0.92 -11.87
CA GLY A 177 14.43 0.18 -12.18
C GLY A 177 14.24 0.02 -13.69
N THR A 178 13.59 -1.05 -14.15
CA THR A 178 13.22 -1.13 -15.57
C THR A 178 12.18 -0.07 -15.89
N ARG A 179 12.14 0.36 -17.16
CA ARG A 179 11.11 1.29 -17.62
C ARG A 179 9.71 0.77 -17.30
N SER A 180 9.42 -0.50 -17.57
CA SER A 180 8.11 -1.12 -17.31
C SER A 180 7.74 -1.16 -15.82
N LEU A 181 8.72 -1.42 -14.94
CA LEU A 181 8.53 -1.37 -13.50
C LEU A 181 8.18 0.03 -13.05
N ASN A 182 8.90 1.03 -13.55
CA ASN A 182 8.63 2.44 -13.24
C ASN A 182 7.24 2.83 -13.75
N ASP A 183 7.01 2.64 -15.05
CA ASP A 183 5.81 3.04 -15.77
C ASP A 183 5.44 1.97 -16.82
N PRO A 184 4.23 1.39 -16.77
CA PRO A 184 3.10 1.76 -15.91
C PRO A 184 3.14 1.16 -14.49
N GLY A 185 4.13 0.33 -14.14
CA GLY A 185 4.11 -0.49 -12.92
C GLY A 185 3.85 0.27 -11.62
N MET A 186 4.81 1.07 -11.16
CA MET A 186 4.68 1.86 -9.93
C MET A 186 3.70 3.03 -10.12
N THR A 187 3.81 3.72 -11.26
CA THR A 187 3.01 4.91 -11.60
C THR A 187 1.50 4.67 -11.52
N THR A 188 1.03 3.46 -11.80
CA THR A 188 -0.40 3.12 -11.63
C THR A 188 -0.89 3.31 -10.19
N TYR A 189 -0.12 2.84 -9.21
CA TYR A 189 -0.49 2.92 -7.79
C TYR A 189 -0.22 4.31 -7.21
N GLU A 190 0.90 4.93 -7.59
CA GLU A 190 1.26 6.29 -7.19
C GLU A 190 0.18 7.29 -7.61
N ASN A 191 -0.37 7.15 -8.83
CA ASN A 191 -1.46 7.99 -9.30
C ASN A 191 -2.78 7.79 -8.55
N GLN A 192 -3.07 6.57 -8.06
CA GLN A 192 -4.26 6.33 -7.24
C GLN A 192 -4.14 7.06 -5.89
N ILE A 193 -2.97 6.96 -5.26
CA ILE A 193 -2.66 7.63 -3.99
C ILE A 193 -2.70 9.14 -4.15
N SER A 194 -2.04 9.68 -5.17
CA SER A 194 -2.03 11.11 -5.43
C SER A 194 -3.43 11.66 -5.70
N ARG A 195 -4.26 10.94 -6.47
CA ARG A 195 -5.66 11.34 -6.68
C ARG A 195 -6.44 11.41 -5.38
N TYR A 196 -6.27 10.42 -4.50
CA TYR A 196 -6.91 10.43 -3.18
C TYR A 196 -6.40 11.60 -2.32
N LEU A 197 -5.09 11.81 -2.24
CA LEU A 197 -4.52 12.92 -1.48
C LEU A 197 -5.04 14.27 -1.98
N HIS A 198 -5.16 14.50 -3.29
CA HIS A 198 -5.68 15.75 -3.86
C HIS A 198 -7.14 16.08 -3.54
N GLN A 199 -7.94 15.12 -3.06
CA GLN A 199 -9.35 15.36 -2.76
C GLN A 199 -9.57 16.20 -1.50
N SER A 200 -8.66 16.14 -0.52
CA SER A 200 -8.76 16.92 0.71
C SER A 200 -7.41 17.12 1.40
N PRO A 201 -7.14 18.31 1.97
CA PRO A 201 -5.96 18.52 2.83
C PRO A 201 -6.03 17.69 4.13
N SER A 202 -7.19 17.13 4.48
CA SER A 202 -7.33 16.21 5.63
C SER A 202 -6.98 14.75 5.32
N HIS A 203 -6.74 14.39 4.05
CA HIS A 203 -6.45 13.00 3.67
C HIS A 203 -5.01 12.62 4.01
N TYR A 204 -4.86 11.43 4.57
CA TYR A 204 -3.56 10.84 4.89
C TYR A 204 -3.46 9.41 4.35
N VAL A 205 -2.26 9.04 3.88
CA VAL A 205 -1.96 7.68 3.44
C VAL A 205 -0.69 7.19 4.11
N ARG A 206 -0.78 6.11 4.89
CA ARG A 206 0.42 5.41 5.37
C ARG A 206 1.00 4.61 4.21
N TYR A 207 2.24 4.92 3.83
CA TYR A 207 2.88 4.44 2.62
C TYR A 207 4.25 3.85 2.91
N SER A 208 4.51 2.62 2.46
CA SER A 208 5.81 1.97 2.59
C SER A 208 6.22 1.27 1.31
N VAL A 209 7.47 1.44 0.93
CA VAL A 209 8.08 0.82 -0.26
C VAL A 209 9.40 0.19 0.14
N THR A 210 9.48 -1.13 -0.02
CA THR A 210 10.67 -1.93 0.32
C THR A 210 11.18 -2.64 -0.93
N PRO A 211 12.34 -2.24 -1.47
CA PRO A 211 13.00 -2.97 -2.54
C PRO A 211 13.38 -4.37 -2.08
N ILE A 212 13.02 -5.38 -2.87
CA ILE A 212 13.39 -6.78 -2.63
C ILE A 212 14.57 -7.14 -3.53
N PHE A 213 15.70 -7.47 -2.92
CA PHE A 213 16.91 -7.92 -3.63
C PHE A 213 17.15 -9.41 -3.38
N PRO A 214 17.56 -10.17 -4.41
CA PRO A 214 18.06 -11.53 -4.21
C PRO A 214 19.33 -11.50 -3.33
N ARG A 215 19.51 -12.58 -2.56
CA ARG A 215 20.72 -12.79 -1.77
C ARG A 215 21.87 -13.27 -2.63
#